data_AF-A0A4S8YZQ0-F1
#
_entry.id   AF-A0A4S8YZQ0-F1
#
_cell.length_a   1.000
_cell.length_b   1.000
_cell.length_c   1.000
_cell.angle_alpha   90.00
_cell.angle_beta   90.00
_cell.angle_gamma   90.00
#
_symmetry.space_group_name_H-M   'P 1'
#
loop_
_entity.id
_entity.type
_entity.pdbx_description
1 polymer ?
#
loop_
_entity_poly.entity_id
_entity_poly.type
_entity_poly.pdbx_seq_one_letter_code
_entity_poly.pdbx_strand_id
1 'polypeptide(L)'
;MSTREASHAGSWYSSSKSQLSSQLDGWLSKVDPPVKPIGQVSSQESLSTLPVPGARVIIAPHAGYSYSGPAAAWAYRSWDVSKAKRIFLLGPSHHFYLSKCALSKCDKYATPLGNLTVDKETTKELYDTGKFQWMSQSVDEDEHSLEMHLPYIYKMLSRSFPAESSFPKLVPIMVGNTSAATEKQFGELLAPYLQDPSNAFVISSDFAHWGLRFRYTYYHPSSAAPVELSARSKPPRDPPIHESIKEVDFRCIDACETGSHKAWLDTLADTGNTVCGRHPIGVVMAAMEVLDSQARFKFVRYERSSECTKAEDSSVSYASAFAVI
;
A
#
# COMPACT_ATOMS: atom_id res chain seq x y z
N MET A 1 8.40 -28.44 2.83
CA MET A 1 7.89 -27.14 2.35
C MET A 1 7.82 -26.22 3.55
N SER A 2 8.39 -25.03 3.45
CA SER A 2 8.39 -23.99 4.48
C SER A 2 7.17 -23.08 4.28
N THR A 3 6.48 -22.77 5.37
CA THR A 3 5.32 -21.87 5.39
C THR A 3 5.67 -20.71 6.31
N ARG A 4 5.43 -19.47 5.85
CA ARG A 4 5.39 -18.30 6.73
C ARG A 4 4.05 -18.31 7.45
N GLU A 5 4.07 -18.37 8.77
CA GLU A 5 2.84 -18.37 9.57
C GLU A 5 2.12 -17.02 9.52
N ALA A 6 0.82 -17.03 9.84
CA ALA A 6 -0.01 -15.83 9.99
C ALA A 6 0.23 -15.21 11.38
N SER A 7 1.45 -14.72 11.62
CA SER A 7 1.96 -14.30 12.94
C SER A 7 1.20 -13.13 13.58
N HIS A 8 0.49 -12.33 12.79
CA HIS A 8 -0.29 -11.18 13.25
C HIS A 8 -1.80 -11.46 13.35
N ALA A 9 -2.23 -12.68 13.01
CA ALA A 9 -3.62 -13.12 13.19
C ALA A 9 -3.98 -13.18 14.69
N GLY A 10 -5.16 -12.67 15.03
CA GLY A 10 -5.66 -12.58 16.42
C GLY A 10 -5.33 -11.27 17.12
N SER A 11 -4.45 -10.43 16.56
CA SER A 11 -4.12 -9.10 17.09
C SER A 11 -4.42 -7.98 16.08
N TRP A 12 -3.89 -8.08 14.86
CA TRP A 12 -4.10 -7.06 13.82
C TRP A 12 -5.38 -7.29 13.00
N TYR A 13 -5.79 -8.54 12.88
CA TYR A 13 -7.02 -8.99 12.21
C TYR A 13 -7.52 -10.29 12.87
N SER A 14 -8.76 -10.68 12.62
CA SER A 14 -9.33 -11.88 13.25
C SER A 14 -8.60 -13.16 12.81
N SER A 15 -8.21 -14.01 13.76
CA SER A 15 -7.71 -15.37 13.48
C SER A 15 -8.83 -16.38 13.17
N SER A 16 -10.10 -16.00 13.35
CA SER A 16 -11.25 -16.84 13.01
C SER A 16 -11.57 -16.73 11.51
N LYS A 17 -11.46 -17.85 10.79
CA LYS A 17 -11.75 -17.93 9.35
C LYS A 17 -13.11 -17.34 8.98
N SER A 18 -14.17 -17.71 9.71
CA SER A 18 -15.54 -17.27 9.43
C SER A 18 -15.73 -15.79 9.70
N GLN A 19 -15.21 -15.29 10.82
CA GLN A 19 -15.28 -13.88 11.18
C GLN A 19 -14.50 -13.02 10.18
N LEU A 20 -13.25 -13.40 9.88
CA LEU A 20 -12.40 -12.69 8.94
C LEU A 20 -13.03 -12.63 7.55
N SER A 21 -13.53 -13.77 7.04
CA SER A 21 -14.19 -13.79 5.73
C SER A 21 -15.43 -12.89 5.70
N SER A 22 -16.24 -12.91 6.77
CA SER A 22 -17.45 -12.08 6.87
C SER A 22 -17.13 -10.58 6.95
N GLN A 23 -16.09 -10.20 7.71
CA GLN A 23 -15.62 -8.81 7.77
C GLN A 23 -15.16 -8.32 6.40
N LEU A 24 -14.33 -9.10 5.70
CA LEU A 24 -13.84 -8.74 4.37
C LEU A 24 -14.99 -8.64 3.37
N ASP A 25 -15.93 -9.59 3.35
CA ASP A 25 -17.13 -9.50 2.49
C ASP A 25 -17.95 -8.24 2.79
N GLY A 26 -18.17 -7.93 4.08
CA GLY A 26 -18.95 -6.78 4.50
C GLY A 26 -18.30 -5.43 4.19
N TRP A 27 -16.97 -5.35 4.14
CA TRP A 27 -16.28 -4.14 3.67
C TRP A 27 -16.27 -4.05 2.15
N LEU A 28 -15.98 -5.16 1.46
CA LEU A 28 -16.02 -5.24 -0.01
C LEU A 28 -17.41 -4.88 -0.58
N SER A 29 -18.48 -5.30 0.09
CA SER A 29 -19.87 -5.03 -0.34
C SER A 29 -20.33 -3.61 -0.11
N LYS A 30 -19.56 -2.77 0.60
CA LYS A 30 -19.88 -1.34 0.81
C LYS A 30 -19.25 -0.43 -0.24
N VAL A 31 -18.48 -0.99 -1.17
CA VAL A 31 -17.87 -0.26 -2.28
C VAL A 31 -18.66 -0.57 -3.54
N ASP A 32 -19.59 0.32 -3.83
CA ASP A 32 -20.46 0.27 -5.00
C ASP A 32 -20.14 1.41 -5.97
N PRO A 33 -20.19 1.15 -7.30
CA PRO A 33 -20.11 2.21 -8.28
C PRO A 33 -21.37 3.11 -8.24
N PRO A 34 -21.27 4.39 -8.64
CA PRO A 34 -20.07 5.04 -9.16
C PRO A 34 -19.04 5.39 -8.07
N VAL A 35 -17.78 5.06 -8.31
CA VAL A 35 -16.65 5.50 -7.47
C VAL A 35 -16.02 6.73 -8.10
N LYS A 36 -15.87 7.81 -7.32
CA LYS A 36 -15.19 9.03 -7.76
C LYS A 36 -13.77 9.06 -7.23
N PRO A 37 -12.76 9.16 -8.10
CA PRO A 37 -11.41 9.44 -7.66
C PRO A 37 -11.32 10.77 -6.88
N ILE A 38 -10.34 10.89 -6.01
CA ILE A 38 -10.23 11.99 -5.04
C ILE A 38 -9.02 12.90 -5.27
N GLY A 39 -8.05 12.49 -6.09
CA GLY A 39 -6.91 13.34 -6.42
C GLY A 39 -7.29 14.45 -7.41
N GLN A 40 -6.50 15.50 -7.44
CA GLN A 40 -6.79 16.74 -8.14
C GLN A 40 -7.09 16.52 -9.62
N VAL A 41 -6.29 15.70 -10.31
CA VAL A 41 -6.41 15.46 -11.75
C VAL A 41 -7.59 14.55 -12.06
N SER A 42 -7.76 13.50 -11.26
CA SER A 42 -8.77 12.47 -11.51
C SER A 42 -10.16 12.78 -10.92
N SER A 43 -10.30 13.84 -10.11
CA SER A 43 -11.53 14.22 -9.39
C SER A 43 -12.78 14.42 -10.24
N GLN A 44 -12.62 14.68 -11.54
CA GLN A 44 -13.73 14.86 -12.49
C GLN A 44 -14.22 13.53 -13.10
N GLU A 45 -13.49 12.44 -12.88
CA GLU A 45 -13.86 11.12 -13.38
C GLU A 45 -14.93 10.45 -12.51
N SER A 46 -15.58 9.44 -13.09
CA SER A 46 -16.56 8.61 -12.39
C SER A 46 -16.46 7.18 -12.91
N LEU A 47 -16.09 6.26 -12.03
CA LEU A 47 -15.90 4.85 -12.34
C LEU A 47 -17.23 4.13 -12.15
N SER A 48 -17.88 3.79 -13.27
CA SER A 48 -19.22 3.17 -13.27
C SER A 48 -19.21 1.65 -13.07
N THR A 49 -18.05 1.01 -13.16
CA THR A 49 -17.90 -0.45 -13.03
C THR A 49 -16.74 -0.80 -12.11
N LEU A 50 -16.91 -1.91 -11.38
CA LEU A 50 -15.88 -2.51 -10.51
C LEU A 50 -15.80 -4.03 -10.75
N PRO A 51 -14.60 -4.63 -10.79
CA PRO A 51 -13.30 -3.95 -10.74
C PRO A 51 -13.08 -3.05 -11.96
N VAL A 52 -12.17 -2.08 -11.83
CA VAL A 52 -11.86 -1.16 -12.92
C VAL A 52 -11.11 -1.96 -14.00
N PRO A 53 -11.60 -2.04 -15.24
CA PRO A 53 -10.98 -2.89 -16.26
C PRO A 53 -9.50 -2.56 -16.47
N GLY A 54 -8.63 -3.57 -16.32
CA GLY A 54 -7.18 -3.39 -16.48
C GLY A 54 -6.46 -2.73 -15.30
N ALA A 55 -7.15 -2.40 -14.21
CA ALA A 55 -6.54 -1.87 -12.99
C ALA A 55 -5.81 -2.96 -12.20
N ARG A 56 -4.63 -3.35 -12.69
CA ARG A 56 -3.82 -4.45 -12.15
C ARG A 56 -2.95 -4.06 -10.96
N VAL A 57 -2.80 -2.77 -10.69
CA VAL A 57 -1.92 -2.22 -9.65
C VAL A 57 -2.78 -1.48 -8.63
N ILE A 58 -2.58 -1.74 -7.33
CA ILE A 58 -3.28 -1.03 -6.26
C ILE A 58 -2.35 -0.56 -5.14
N ILE A 59 -2.70 0.55 -4.50
CA ILE A 59 -2.14 0.96 -3.19
C ILE A 59 -3.22 0.74 -2.15
N ALA A 60 -2.88 0.06 -1.06
CA ALA A 60 -3.80 -0.19 0.05
C ALA A 60 -3.08 -0.06 1.41
N PRO A 61 -3.80 0.34 2.47
CA PRO A 61 -3.24 0.50 3.81
C PRO A 61 -2.95 -0.85 4.48
N HIS A 62 -2.09 -0.82 5.50
CA HIS A 62 -1.65 -1.98 6.28
C HIS A 62 -1.71 -1.79 7.80
N ALA A 63 -2.45 -0.82 8.31
CA ALA A 63 -2.82 -0.82 9.73
C ALA A 63 -3.73 -2.03 10.09
N GLY A 64 -4.00 -2.23 11.38
CA GLY A 64 -4.93 -3.26 11.83
C GLY A 64 -6.33 -3.09 11.22
N TYR A 65 -7.00 -4.20 10.89
CA TYR A 65 -8.24 -4.21 10.10
C TYR A 65 -9.42 -3.47 10.74
N SER A 66 -9.44 -3.36 12.07
CA SER A 66 -10.43 -2.54 12.78
C SER A 66 -10.36 -1.06 12.39
N TYR A 67 -9.22 -0.58 11.88
CA TYR A 67 -9.00 0.79 11.44
C TYR A 67 -9.01 0.92 9.92
N SER A 68 -8.13 0.19 9.22
CA SER A 68 -7.87 0.41 7.80
C SER A 68 -8.56 -0.60 6.87
N GLY A 69 -9.16 -1.66 7.41
CA GLY A 69 -9.86 -2.69 6.63
C GLY A 69 -10.93 -2.10 5.69
N PRO A 70 -11.85 -1.25 6.19
CA PRO A 70 -12.83 -0.56 5.35
C PRO A 70 -12.19 0.26 4.22
N ALA A 71 -11.13 1.01 4.49
CA ALA A 71 -10.42 1.80 3.49
C ALA A 71 -9.80 0.89 2.42
N ALA A 72 -9.07 -0.17 2.82
CA ALA A 72 -8.43 -1.12 1.91
C ALA A 72 -9.41 -1.77 0.92
N ALA A 73 -10.67 -1.98 1.34
CA ALA A 73 -11.71 -2.53 0.47
C ALA A 73 -11.86 -1.75 -0.85
N TRP A 74 -11.64 -0.43 -0.85
CA TRP A 74 -11.77 0.42 -2.04
C TRP A 74 -10.70 0.10 -3.09
N ALA A 75 -9.46 -0.13 -2.66
CA ALA A 75 -8.39 -0.59 -3.53
C ALA A 75 -8.70 -1.99 -4.09
N TYR A 76 -9.01 -2.95 -3.21
CA TYR A 76 -9.28 -4.33 -3.63
C TYR A 76 -10.52 -4.47 -4.52
N ARG A 77 -11.54 -3.61 -4.35
CA ARG A 77 -12.71 -3.60 -5.23
C ARG A 77 -12.43 -2.99 -6.59
N SER A 78 -11.42 -2.12 -6.69
CA SER A 78 -10.94 -1.58 -7.96
C SER A 78 -10.02 -2.56 -8.71
N TRP A 79 -9.42 -3.52 -8.00
CA TRP A 79 -8.37 -4.40 -8.51
C TRP A 79 -8.87 -5.49 -9.48
N ASP A 80 -8.43 -5.41 -10.74
CA ASP A 80 -8.74 -6.41 -11.76
C ASP A 80 -7.67 -7.52 -11.79
N VAL A 81 -8.04 -8.66 -11.21
CA VAL A 81 -7.20 -9.88 -11.19
C VAL A 81 -7.66 -10.94 -12.19
N SER A 82 -8.59 -10.63 -13.09
CA SER A 82 -9.23 -11.61 -13.99
C SER A 82 -8.24 -12.36 -14.90
N LYS A 83 -7.11 -11.73 -15.23
CA LYS A 83 -6.03 -12.30 -16.06
C LYS A 83 -4.78 -12.67 -15.26
N ALA A 84 -4.79 -12.44 -13.95
CA ALA A 84 -3.61 -12.62 -13.13
C ALA A 84 -3.16 -14.09 -13.10
N LYS A 85 -1.87 -14.31 -13.24
CA LYS A 85 -1.14 -15.56 -12.97
C LYS A 85 -0.13 -15.38 -11.84
N ARG A 86 0.23 -14.13 -11.55
CA ARG A 86 1.15 -13.76 -10.49
C ARG A 86 0.73 -12.45 -9.83
N ILE A 87 0.93 -12.38 -8.53
CA ILE A 87 0.70 -11.18 -7.70
C ILE A 87 2.00 -10.77 -7.06
N PHE A 88 2.49 -9.58 -7.38
CA PHE A 88 3.59 -8.93 -6.70
C PHE A 88 3.04 -8.17 -5.51
N LEU A 89 3.59 -8.41 -4.33
CA LEU A 89 3.21 -7.75 -3.09
C LEU A 89 4.43 -7.02 -2.54
N LEU A 90 4.41 -5.69 -2.63
CA LEU A 90 5.48 -4.84 -2.16
C LEU A 90 5.06 -4.15 -0.86
N GLY A 91 5.88 -4.23 0.18
CA GLY A 91 5.63 -3.52 1.43
C GLY A 91 6.89 -3.05 2.12
N PRO A 92 6.81 -1.96 2.92
CA PRO A 92 7.96 -1.40 3.60
C PRO A 92 8.49 -2.34 4.69
N SER A 93 9.76 -2.20 5.08
CA SER A 93 10.28 -2.84 6.29
C SER A 93 10.18 -1.92 7.50
N HIS A 94 9.57 -2.39 8.59
CA HIS A 94 9.44 -1.67 9.86
C HIS A 94 10.45 -2.11 10.91
N HIS A 95 10.80 -3.40 10.92
CA HIS A 95 11.59 -4.00 12.00
C HIS A 95 13.02 -4.35 11.59
N PHE A 96 13.29 -4.48 10.30
CA PHE A 96 14.57 -4.95 9.77
C PHE A 96 15.27 -3.85 8.97
N TYR A 97 16.51 -3.52 9.35
CA TYR A 97 17.29 -2.55 8.59
C TYR A 97 17.65 -3.13 7.22
N LEU A 98 17.04 -2.56 6.19
CA LEU A 98 17.21 -2.93 4.80
C LEU A 98 17.37 -1.64 3.99
N SER A 99 18.41 -1.58 3.14
CA SER A 99 18.64 -0.43 2.24
C SER A 99 18.30 -0.74 0.78
N LYS A 100 17.71 -1.92 0.52
CA LYS A 100 17.39 -2.48 -0.80
C LYS A 100 16.03 -3.20 -0.73
N CYS A 101 15.84 -4.27 -1.50
CA CYS A 101 14.68 -5.14 -1.43
C CYS A 101 15.07 -6.56 -0.98
N ALA A 102 14.16 -7.23 -0.28
CA ALA A 102 14.31 -8.60 0.17
C ALA A 102 13.13 -9.47 -0.27
N LEU A 103 13.40 -10.76 -0.46
CA LEU A 103 12.46 -11.76 -0.97
C LEU A 103 12.24 -12.87 0.06
N SER A 104 11.10 -13.54 -0.01
CA SER A 104 10.82 -14.68 0.87
C SER A 104 11.43 -15.98 0.37
N LYS A 105 11.98 -16.77 1.30
CA LYS A 105 12.39 -18.17 1.07
C LYS A 105 11.24 -19.16 1.24
N CYS A 106 10.09 -18.73 1.79
CA CYS A 106 8.99 -19.61 2.09
C CYS A 106 8.32 -20.15 0.80
N ASP A 107 7.78 -21.36 0.87
CA ASP A 107 6.99 -21.94 -0.21
C ASP A 107 5.55 -21.39 -0.21
N LYS A 108 5.05 -21.01 0.97
CA LYS A 108 3.67 -20.53 1.18
C LYS A 108 3.61 -19.44 2.25
N TYR A 109 2.60 -18.59 2.13
CA TYR A 109 2.20 -17.61 3.16
C TYR A 109 0.84 -18.03 3.70
N ALA A 110 0.75 -18.26 5.01
CA ALA A 110 -0.49 -18.66 5.66
C ALA A 110 -1.41 -17.47 5.92
N THR A 111 -2.71 -17.72 5.86
CA THR A 111 -3.76 -16.82 6.37
C THR A 111 -4.84 -17.67 7.05
N PRO A 112 -5.69 -17.08 7.92
CA PRO A 112 -6.84 -17.81 8.45
C PRO A 112 -7.83 -18.32 7.40
N LEU A 113 -7.82 -17.77 6.18
CA LEU A 113 -8.71 -18.21 5.09
C LEU A 113 -8.16 -19.43 4.35
N GLY A 114 -6.84 -19.50 4.22
CA GLY A 114 -6.05 -20.53 3.55
C GLY A 114 -4.67 -20.02 3.15
N ASN A 115 -3.88 -20.86 2.47
CA ASN A 115 -2.50 -20.54 2.13
C ASN A 115 -2.37 -19.95 0.73
N LEU A 116 -1.50 -18.95 0.55
CA LEU A 116 -1.07 -18.43 -0.74
C LEU A 116 0.27 -19.07 -1.12
N THR A 117 0.40 -19.57 -2.35
CA THR A 117 1.64 -20.20 -2.82
C THR A 117 2.61 -19.14 -3.34
N VAL A 118 3.87 -19.20 -2.91
CA VAL A 118 4.92 -18.28 -3.37
C VAL A 118 5.45 -18.75 -4.74
N ASP A 119 5.62 -17.81 -5.67
CA ASP A 119 6.27 -18.04 -6.96
C ASP A 119 7.79 -18.09 -6.79
N LYS A 120 8.28 -19.26 -6.40
CA LYS A 120 9.73 -19.46 -6.17
C LYS A 120 10.59 -19.31 -7.42
N GLU A 121 10.03 -19.54 -8.60
CA GLU A 121 10.74 -19.36 -9.85
C GLU A 121 11.05 -17.87 -10.04
N THR A 122 10.04 -17.02 -9.83
CA THR A 122 10.20 -15.56 -9.94
C THR A 122 11.04 -14.98 -8.82
N THR A 123 10.86 -15.42 -7.57
CA THR A 123 11.73 -14.93 -6.48
C THR A 123 13.18 -15.36 -6.69
N LYS A 124 13.43 -16.56 -7.24
CA LYS A 124 14.78 -16.97 -7.61
C LYS A 124 15.33 -16.11 -8.75
N GLU A 125 14.56 -15.87 -9.80
CA GLU A 125 14.96 -15.01 -10.93
C GLU A 125 15.35 -13.60 -10.45
N LEU A 126 14.52 -12.99 -9.62
CA LEU A 126 14.80 -11.69 -9.00
C LEU A 126 16.06 -11.75 -8.12
N TYR A 127 16.24 -12.80 -7.31
CA TYR A 127 17.43 -12.96 -6.49
C TYR A 127 18.71 -13.08 -7.33
N ASP A 128 18.67 -13.83 -8.43
CA ASP A 128 19.82 -14.08 -9.31
C ASP A 128 20.32 -12.80 -10.02
N THR A 129 19.53 -11.71 -10.02
CA THR A 129 20.00 -10.37 -10.44
C THR A 129 21.12 -9.81 -9.54
N GLY A 130 21.32 -10.38 -8.34
CA GLY A 130 22.27 -9.92 -7.33
C GLY A 130 21.85 -8.62 -6.62
N LYS A 131 20.62 -8.15 -6.85
CA LYS A 131 20.10 -6.89 -6.26
C LYS A 131 19.24 -7.12 -5.02
N PHE A 132 18.61 -8.29 -4.93
CA PHE A 132 17.76 -8.68 -3.82
C PHE A 132 18.51 -9.55 -2.82
N GLN A 133 18.06 -9.53 -1.57
CA GLN A 133 18.52 -10.45 -0.53
C GLN A 133 17.38 -11.37 -0.08
N TRP A 134 17.70 -12.48 0.57
CA TRP A 134 16.69 -13.33 1.19
C TRP A 134 16.37 -12.86 2.60
N MET A 135 15.08 -12.82 2.94
CA MET A 135 14.65 -12.74 4.33
C MET A 135 14.96 -14.06 5.05
N SER A 136 15.30 -13.98 6.33
CA SER A 136 15.16 -15.13 7.23
C SER A 136 13.67 -15.31 7.55
N GLN A 137 13.25 -16.52 7.94
CA GLN A 137 11.85 -16.75 8.29
C GLN A 137 11.38 -15.85 9.44
N SER A 138 12.22 -15.62 10.46
CA SER A 138 11.88 -14.72 11.57
C SER A 138 11.71 -13.27 11.12
N VAL A 139 12.54 -12.77 10.20
CA VAL A 139 12.37 -11.41 9.63
C VAL A 139 11.08 -11.31 8.82
N ASP A 140 10.75 -12.36 8.08
CA ASP A 140 9.52 -12.42 7.28
C ASP A 140 8.27 -12.43 8.18
N GLU A 141 8.26 -13.24 9.23
CA GLU A 141 7.16 -13.36 10.19
C GLU A 141 7.03 -12.17 11.15
N ASP A 142 8.10 -11.43 11.44
CA ASP A 142 8.04 -10.21 12.26
C ASP A 142 7.48 -9.01 11.48
N GLU A 143 7.54 -9.01 10.15
CA GLU A 143 7.01 -7.93 9.32
C GLU A 143 5.49 -8.08 9.08
N HIS A 144 4.73 -7.04 9.39
CA HIS A 144 3.28 -7.03 9.19
C HIS A 144 2.85 -6.41 7.85
N SER A 145 3.65 -5.54 7.25
CA SER A 145 3.22 -4.77 6.07
C SER A 145 2.76 -5.66 4.92
N LEU A 146 3.45 -6.78 4.69
CA LEU A 146 3.06 -7.77 3.67
C LEU A 146 1.84 -8.58 4.15
N GLU A 147 1.84 -9.00 5.41
CA GLU A 147 0.83 -9.88 5.98
C GLU A 147 -0.58 -9.28 5.92
N MET A 148 -0.70 -7.98 6.16
CA MET A 148 -1.99 -7.29 6.19
C MET A 148 -2.72 -7.31 4.84
N HIS A 149 -2.02 -7.63 3.74
CA HIS A 149 -2.65 -7.80 2.42
C HIS A 149 -3.07 -9.24 2.12
N LEU A 150 -2.54 -10.24 2.83
CA LEU A 150 -2.75 -11.64 2.47
C LEU A 150 -4.22 -12.08 2.59
N PRO A 151 -4.97 -11.74 3.68
CA PRO A 151 -6.38 -12.10 3.76
C PRO A 151 -7.23 -11.47 2.65
N TYR A 152 -6.97 -10.19 2.32
CA TYR A 152 -7.66 -9.51 1.23
C TYR A 152 -7.32 -10.12 -0.14
N ILE A 153 -6.04 -10.41 -0.40
CA ILE A 153 -5.61 -11.09 -1.64
C ILE A 153 -6.32 -12.44 -1.73
N TYR A 154 -6.24 -13.27 -0.70
CA TYR A 154 -6.91 -14.57 -0.68
C TYR A 154 -8.41 -14.44 -0.96
N LYS A 155 -9.04 -13.45 -0.32
CA LYS A 155 -10.47 -13.19 -0.49
C LYS A 155 -10.82 -12.83 -1.93
N MET A 156 -10.07 -11.92 -2.55
CA MET A 156 -10.29 -11.55 -3.95
C MET A 156 -10.07 -12.75 -4.88
N LEU A 157 -9.02 -13.54 -4.66
CA LEU A 157 -8.75 -14.75 -5.45
C LEU A 157 -9.87 -15.79 -5.33
N SER A 158 -10.38 -16.03 -4.12
CA SER A 158 -11.49 -16.96 -3.88
C SER A 158 -12.80 -16.55 -4.59
N ARG A 159 -12.95 -15.27 -4.93
CA ARG A 159 -14.12 -14.72 -5.65
C ARG A 159 -13.94 -14.74 -7.16
N SER A 160 -12.70 -14.72 -7.63
CA SER A 160 -12.35 -14.58 -9.06
C SER A 160 -11.91 -15.89 -9.72
N PHE A 161 -11.48 -16.88 -8.93
CA PHE A 161 -10.92 -18.14 -9.43
C PHE A 161 -11.73 -19.34 -8.90
N PRO A 162 -11.91 -20.40 -9.71
CA PRO A 162 -12.80 -21.53 -9.37
C PRO A 162 -12.27 -22.41 -8.23
N ALA A 163 -10.94 -22.44 -8.01
CA ALA A 163 -10.31 -23.26 -6.97
C ALA A 163 -8.96 -22.68 -6.52
N GLU A 164 -8.54 -22.98 -5.28
CA GLU A 164 -7.23 -22.55 -4.73
C GLU A 164 -6.03 -23.00 -5.59
N SER A 165 -6.12 -24.14 -6.27
CA SER A 165 -5.07 -24.62 -7.19
C SER A 165 -4.89 -23.76 -8.44
N SER A 166 -5.88 -22.92 -8.76
CA SER A 166 -5.86 -21.96 -9.86
C SER A 166 -5.47 -20.54 -9.43
N PHE A 167 -5.20 -20.33 -8.14
CA PHE A 167 -4.81 -19.03 -7.63
C PHE A 167 -3.48 -18.57 -8.25
N PRO A 168 -3.38 -17.28 -8.66
CA PRO A 168 -2.12 -16.63 -8.99
C PRO A 168 -1.10 -16.82 -7.87
N LYS A 169 0.15 -17.10 -8.23
CA LYS A 169 1.24 -17.25 -7.25
C LYS A 169 1.69 -15.88 -6.73
N LEU A 170 2.13 -15.82 -5.48
CA LEU A 170 2.55 -14.59 -4.81
C LEU A 170 4.07 -14.37 -4.95
N VAL A 171 4.50 -13.13 -5.19
CA VAL A 171 5.90 -12.68 -5.11
C VAL A 171 5.99 -11.62 -4.01
N PRO A 172 6.28 -12.00 -2.75
CA PRO A 172 6.47 -11.06 -1.66
C PRO A 172 7.82 -10.34 -1.80
N ILE A 173 7.80 -9.02 -1.75
CA ILE A 173 8.97 -8.16 -1.82
C ILE A 173 8.90 -7.16 -0.65
N MET A 174 9.80 -7.32 0.31
CA MET A 174 10.03 -6.33 1.36
C MET A 174 10.94 -5.23 0.81
N VAL A 175 10.53 -3.98 0.91
CA VAL A 175 11.27 -2.81 0.43
C VAL A 175 11.80 -2.03 1.64
N GLY A 176 13.11 -1.83 1.69
CA GLY A 176 13.77 -1.14 2.78
C GLY A 176 13.71 0.39 2.67
N ASN A 177 14.44 1.05 3.57
CA ASN A 177 14.71 2.48 3.49
C ASN A 177 15.76 2.76 2.41
N THR A 178 15.29 3.16 1.24
CA THR A 178 16.07 3.18 -0.01
C THR A 178 16.29 4.61 -0.53
N SER A 179 17.09 4.75 -1.58
CA SER A 179 17.36 6.04 -2.26
C SER A 179 16.61 6.14 -3.59
N ALA A 180 16.47 7.36 -4.13
CA ALA A 180 15.88 7.59 -5.44
C ALA A 180 16.54 6.76 -6.56
N ALA A 181 17.87 6.65 -6.54
CA ALA A 181 18.62 5.87 -7.53
C ALA A 181 18.34 4.36 -7.39
N THR A 182 18.20 3.88 -6.16
CA THR A 182 17.86 2.49 -5.86
C THR A 182 16.41 2.18 -6.22
N GLU A 183 15.47 3.09 -5.97
CA GLU A 183 14.08 2.97 -6.43
C GLU A 183 13.99 2.85 -7.94
N LYS A 184 14.72 3.68 -8.69
CA LYS A 184 14.81 3.57 -10.16
C LYS A 184 15.39 2.23 -10.61
N GLN A 185 16.48 1.77 -9.98
CA GLN A 185 17.06 0.47 -10.28
C GLN A 185 16.07 -0.68 -10.05
N PHE A 186 15.31 -0.68 -8.97
CA PHE A 186 14.28 -1.70 -8.74
C PHE A 186 13.08 -1.52 -9.66
N GLY A 187 12.72 -0.28 -10.00
CA GLY A 187 11.69 0.03 -10.98
C GLY A 187 12.00 -0.57 -12.34
N GLU A 188 13.23 -0.39 -12.83
CA GLU A 188 13.74 -0.99 -14.09
C GLU A 188 13.68 -2.52 -14.06
N LEU A 189 14.03 -3.14 -12.93
CA LEU A 189 13.96 -4.61 -12.77
C LEU A 189 12.53 -5.13 -12.76
N LEU A 190 11.59 -4.36 -12.21
CA LEU A 190 10.18 -4.75 -12.11
C LEU A 190 9.34 -4.34 -13.33
N ALA A 191 9.83 -3.43 -14.17
CA ALA A 191 9.12 -2.93 -15.35
C ALA A 191 8.67 -4.06 -16.30
N PRO A 192 9.50 -5.07 -16.66
CA PRO A 192 9.04 -6.18 -17.51
C PRO A 192 7.87 -6.96 -16.90
N TYR A 193 7.87 -7.14 -15.58
CA TYR A 193 6.76 -7.80 -14.87
C TYR A 193 5.52 -6.91 -14.81
N LEU A 194 5.69 -5.60 -14.65
CA LEU A 194 4.58 -4.65 -14.64
C LEU A 194 3.90 -4.55 -16.02
N GLN A 195 4.69 -4.62 -17.09
CA GLN A 195 4.21 -4.61 -18.48
C GLN A 195 3.39 -5.85 -18.84
N ASP A 196 3.74 -7.02 -18.32
CA ASP A 196 3.02 -8.26 -18.59
C ASP A 196 1.58 -8.20 -18.01
N PRO A 197 0.53 -8.25 -18.85
CA PRO A 197 -0.86 -8.12 -18.42
C PRO A 197 -1.34 -9.29 -17.55
N SER A 198 -0.56 -10.36 -17.42
CA SER A 198 -0.83 -11.48 -16.53
C SER A 198 -0.28 -11.29 -15.11
N ASN A 199 0.37 -10.16 -14.82
CA ASN A 199 0.82 -9.82 -13.47
C ASN A 199 -0.07 -8.73 -12.86
N ALA A 200 -0.29 -8.85 -11.55
CA ALA A 200 -0.98 -7.87 -10.73
C ALA A 200 -0.09 -7.43 -9.55
N PHE A 201 -0.27 -6.22 -9.04
CA PHE A 201 0.60 -5.60 -8.03
C PHE A 201 -0.23 -5.03 -6.88
N VAL A 202 0.24 -5.28 -5.67
CA VAL A 202 -0.27 -4.67 -4.43
C VAL A 202 0.89 -3.93 -3.78
N ILE A 203 0.72 -2.62 -3.60
CA ILE A 203 1.64 -1.76 -2.87
C ILE A 203 1.03 -1.46 -1.50
N SER A 204 1.78 -1.84 -0.47
CA SER A 204 1.38 -1.67 0.91
C SER A 204 1.83 -0.32 1.45
N SER A 205 0.88 0.55 1.82
CA SER A 205 1.20 1.85 2.42
C SER A 205 0.03 2.44 3.21
N ASP A 206 0.29 2.76 4.47
CA ASP A 206 -0.40 3.85 5.16
C ASP A 206 0.20 5.21 4.76
N PHE A 207 -0.50 6.30 5.08
CA PHE A 207 -0.11 7.69 4.78
C PHE A 207 0.37 8.38 6.07
N ALA A 208 0.11 9.67 6.30
CA ALA A 208 0.66 10.38 7.47
C ALA A 208 0.47 9.64 8.80
N HIS A 209 1.58 9.35 9.47
CA HIS A 209 1.64 9.02 10.90
C HIS A 209 1.92 10.31 11.66
N TRP A 210 0.85 10.97 12.12
CA TRP A 210 0.92 12.29 12.74
C TRP A 210 0.80 12.22 14.26
N GLY A 211 1.63 12.97 14.96
CA GLY A 211 1.61 13.16 16.41
C GLY A 211 2.98 13.01 17.05
N LEU A 212 3.09 13.46 18.29
CA LEU A 212 4.35 13.48 19.07
C LEU A 212 5.01 12.08 19.14
N ARG A 213 4.22 11.01 19.23
CA ARG A 213 4.73 9.63 19.28
C ARG A 213 5.44 9.18 18.00
N PHE A 214 5.13 9.81 16.88
CA PHE A 214 5.78 9.55 15.58
C PHE A 214 6.89 10.55 15.27
N ARG A 215 7.11 11.55 16.16
CA ARG A 215 8.05 12.66 15.95
C ARG A 215 7.76 13.43 14.66
N TYR A 216 6.48 13.52 14.30
CA TYR A 216 6.01 14.25 13.14
C TYR A 216 4.74 15.00 13.51
N THR A 217 4.84 16.32 13.62
CA THR A 217 3.78 17.22 14.09
C THR A 217 3.62 18.42 13.18
N TYR A 218 3.99 18.23 11.91
CA TYR A 218 3.87 19.23 10.86
C TYR A 218 2.45 19.77 10.84
N TYR A 219 2.34 21.09 10.84
CA TYR A 219 1.09 21.81 10.78
C TYR A 219 1.25 23.01 9.87
N HIS A 220 0.34 23.14 8.91
CA HIS A 220 0.29 24.23 7.95
C HIS A 220 -0.92 25.13 8.26
N PRO A 221 -0.72 26.31 8.88
CA PRO A 221 -1.77 27.29 9.11
C PRO A 221 -2.23 27.93 7.79
N SER A 222 -3.50 28.34 7.70
CA SER A 222 -4.07 28.93 6.47
C SER A 222 -3.37 30.23 6.01
N SER A 223 -2.71 30.94 6.92
CA SER A 223 -2.17 32.29 6.68
C SER A 223 -0.70 32.47 7.08
N ALA A 224 0.02 31.37 7.35
CA ALA A 224 1.41 31.42 7.79
C ALA A 224 2.21 30.21 7.28
N ALA A 225 3.53 30.31 7.40
CA ALA A 225 4.42 29.21 7.05
C ALA A 225 4.16 27.97 7.95
N PRO A 226 4.44 26.76 7.44
CA PRO A 226 4.32 25.54 8.24
C PRO A 226 5.20 25.56 9.49
N VAL A 227 4.73 24.89 10.55
CA VAL A 227 5.41 24.78 11.84
C VAL A 227 5.31 23.34 12.36
N GLU A 228 6.22 22.97 13.26
CA GLU A 228 6.10 21.75 14.07
C GLU A 228 5.40 22.08 15.38
N LEU A 229 4.31 21.38 15.68
CA LEU A 229 3.61 21.55 16.96
C LEU A 229 4.37 20.84 18.09
N SER A 230 4.34 21.45 19.28
CA SER A 230 4.85 20.84 20.51
C SER A 230 3.69 20.56 21.47
N ALA A 231 3.93 19.77 22.52
CA ALA A 231 2.97 19.56 23.61
C ALA A 231 2.57 20.85 24.36
N ARG A 232 3.21 21.99 24.07
CA ARG A 232 2.84 23.30 24.63
C ARG A 232 2.11 24.20 23.64
N SER A 233 2.01 23.78 22.38
CA SER A 233 1.31 24.53 21.35
C SER A 233 -0.18 24.63 21.69
N LYS A 234 -0.74 25.82 21.58
CA LYS A 234 -2.19 25.99 21.70
C LYS A 234 -2.88 25.23 20.56
N PRO A 235 -4.01 24.55 20.80
CA PRO A 235 -4.76 23.86 19.75
C PRO A 235 -5.09 24.83 18.60
N PRO A 236 -4.54 24.61 17.40
CA PRO A 236 -4.81 25.49 16.27
C PRO A 236 -6.22 25.25 15.74
N ARG A 237 -6.81 26.30 15.16
CA ARG A 237 -8.20 26.30 14.68
C ARG A 237 -8.36 26.67 13.21
N ASP A 238 -7.31 27.19 12.57
CA ASP A 238 -7.35 27.69 11.20
C ASP A 238 -6.14 27.19 10.36
N PRO A 239 -6.25 25.99 9.76
CA PRO A 239 -7.33 25.03 9.92
C PRO A 239 -7.16 24.18 11.20
N PRO A 240 -8.14 23.34 11.61
CA PRO A 240 -7.90 22.27 12.58
C PRO A 240 -6.75 21.35 12.13
N ILE A 241 -6.04 20.73 13.08
CA ILE A 241 -4.86 19.88 12.79
C ILE A 241 -5.17 18.82 11.74
N HIS A 242 -6.28 18.10 11.89
CA HIS A 242 -6.63 17.04 10.95
C HIS A 242 -6.77 17.53 9.50
N GLU A 243 -7.27 18.74 9.26
CA GLU A 243 -7.35 19.28 7.90
C GLU A 243 -5.97 19.66 7.33
N SER A 244 -5.03 20.09 8.17
CA SER A 244 -3.63 20.22 7.74
C SER A 244 -3.00 18.85 7.41
N ILE A 245 -3.28 17.80 8.20
CA ILE A 245 -2.83 16.44 7.89
C ILE A 245 -3.36 16.01 6.51
N LYS A 246 -4.65 16.21 6.27
CA LYS A 246 -5.28 15.90 4.99
C LYS A 246 -4.68 16.69 3.84
N GLU A 247 -4.40 17.97 4.04
CA GLU A 247 -3.76 18.80 3.02
C GLU A 247 -2.40 18.21 2.60
N VAL A 248 -1.57 17.80 3.56
CA VAL A 248 -0.28 17.15 3.29
C VAL A 248 -0.43 15.79 2.60
N ASP A 249 -1.37 14.97 3.04
CA ASP A 249 -1.64 13.68 2.39
C ASP A 249 -2.18 13.85 0.97
N PHE A 250 -3.01 14.87 0.72
CA PHE A 250 -3.51 15.17 -0.61
C PHE A 250 -2.41 15.69 -1.54
N ARG A 251 -1.44 16.47 -1.04
CA ARG A 251 -0.23 16.79 -1.85
C ARG A 251 0.49 15.52 -2.30
N CYS A 252 0.63 14.54 -1.41
CA CYS A 252 1.25 13.24 -1.73
C CYS A 252 0.40 12.44 -2.74
N ILE A 253 -0.92 12.39 -2.56
CA ILE A 253 -1.87 11.79 -3.51
C ILE A 253 -1.73 12.43 -4.89
N ASP A 254 -1.75 13.75 -4.95
CA ASP A 254 -1.68 14.52 -6.21
C ASP A 254 -0.32 14.31 -6.89
N ALA A 255 0.77 14.22 -6.11
CA ALA A 255 2.08 13.87 -6.64
C ALA A 255 2.09 12.48 -7.30
N CYS A 256 1.42 11.48 -6.73
CA CYS A 256 1.23 10.18 -7.36
C CYS A 256 0.39 10.24 -8.65
N GLU A 257 -0.60 11.14 -8.73
CA GLU A 257 -1.42 11.33 -9.94
C GLU A 257 -0.66 11.99 -11.10
N THR A 258 0.48 12.64 -10.82
CA THR A 258 1.34 13.16 -11.89
C THR A 258 1.98 12.05 -12.73
N GLY A 259 2.11 10.84 -12.17
CA GLY A 259 2.91 9.76 -12.75
C GLY A 259 4.42 9.98 -12.65
N SER A 260 4.89 11.06 -12.00
CA SER A 260 6.31 11.37 -11.88
C SER A 260 6.90 10.92 -10.55
N HIS A 261 7.87 10.00 -10.63
CA HIS A 261 8.70 9.57 -9.50
C HIS A 261 9.42 10.75 -8.85
N LYS A 262 9.89 11.71 -9.65
CA LYS A 262 10.54 12.91 -9.12
C LYS A 262 9.55 13.78 -8.33
N ALA A 263 8.35 14.04 -8.86
CA ALA A 263 7.36 14.86 -8.16
C ALA A 263 6.93 14.23 -6.82
N TRP A 264 6.81 12.91 -6.78
CA TRP A 264 6.59 12.15 -5.55
C TRP A 264 7.69 12.41 -4.50
N LEU A 265 8.96 12.25 -4.90
CA LEU A 265 10.09 12.45 -4.01
C LEU A 265 10.26 13.90 -3.54
N ASP A 266 10.07 14.87 -4.45
CA ASP A 266 10.12 16.29 -4.11
C ASP A 266 9.04 16.64 -3.07
N THR A 267 7.83 16.09 -3.21
CA THR A 267 6.71 16.33 -2.29
C THR A 267 6.97 15.75 -0.90
N LEU A 268 7.54 14.54 -0.83
CA LEU A 268 7.96 13.94 0.44
C LEU A 268 9.08 14.75 1.12
N ALA A 269 10.03 15.27 0.33
CA ALA A 269 11.12 16.10 0.85
C ALA A 269 10.63 17.47 1.35
N ASP A 270 9.67 18.09 0.66
CA ASP A 270 9.06 19.37 1.04
C ASP A 270 8.23 19.26 2.33
N THR A 271 7.39 18.22 2.42
CA THR A 271 6.44 18.07 3.53
C THR A 271 7.01 17.30 4.71
N GLY A 272 8.01 16.44 4.49
CA GLY A 272 8.47 15.47 5.48
C GLY A 272 7.43 14.38 5.80
N ASN A 273 6.39 14.21 4.98
CA ASN A 273 5.27 13.33 5.29
C ASN A 273 5.71 11.88 5.60
N THR A 274 5.14 11.30 6.64
CA THR A 274 5.53 10.00 7.20
C THR A 274 4.82 8.83 6.51
N VAL A 275 4.67 8.88 5.19
CA VAL A 275 4.14 7.79 4.37
C VAL A 275 5.05 6.57 4.51
N CYS A 276 4.56 5.49 5.14
CA CYS A 276 5.39 4.34 5.49
C CYS A 276 5.81 3.54 4.24
N GLY A 277 4.91 3.38 3.27
CA GLY A 277 5.16 2.72 1.99
C GLY A 277 5.73 3.64 0.91
N ARG A 278 6.36 4.77 1.28
CA ARG A 278 6.91 5.73 0.31
C ARG A 278 7.87 5.12 -0.70
N HIS A 279 8.62 4.12 -0.26
CA HIS A 279 9.61 3.42 -1.07
C HIS A 279 8.98 2.36 -1.98
N PRO A 280 8.09 1.46 -1.51
CA PRO A 280 7.26 0.65 -2.40
C PRO A 280 6.53 1.45 -3.49
N ILE A 281 5.91 2.59 -3.13
CA ILE A 281 5.26 3.50 -4.08
C ILE A 281 6.29 4.05 -5.07
N GLY A 282 7.42 4.56 -4.58
CA GLY A 282 8.50 5.10 -5.42
C GLY A 282 9.07 4.08 -6.41
N VAL A 283 9.29 2.84 -5.99
CA VAL A 283 9.74 1.73 -6.87
C VAL A 283 8.74 1.48 -8.00
N VAL A 284 7.45 1.40 -7.69
CA VAL A 284 6.43 1.14 -8.72
C VAL A 284 6.24 2.35 -9.63
N MET A 285 6.26 3.57 -9.09
CA MET A 285 6.23 4.79 -9.93
C MET A 285 7.43 4.85 -10.88
N ALA A 286 8.63 4.49 -10.41
CA ALA A 286 9.79 4.40 -11.29
C ALA A 286 9.64 3.31 -12.36
N ALA A 287 9.02 2.17 -12.03
CA ALA A 287 8.69 1.14 -13.03
C ALA A 287 7.66 1.65 -14.06
N MET A 288 6.67 2.43 -13.63
CA MET A 288 5.67 3.05 -14.52
C MET A 288 6.34 4.03 -15.49
N GLU A 289 7.25 4.89 -15.01
CA GLU A 289 8.00 5.83 -15.85
C GLU A 289 8.81 5.15 -16.96
N VAL A 290 9.30 3.92 -16.72
CA VAL A 290 10.01 3.13 -17.74
C VAL A 290 9.07 2.65 -18.86
N LEU A 291 7.81 2.33 -18.53
CA LEU A 291 6.86 1.70 -19.45
C LEU A 291 6.01 2.70 -20.21
N ASP A 292 5.38 3.62 -19.48
CA ASP A 292 4.41 4.56 -20.02
C ASP A 292 4.41 5.85 -19.20
N SER A 293 4.74 6.96 -19.88
CA SER A 293 4.66 8.31 -19.31
C SER A 293 3.26 8.73 -18.83
N GLN A 294 2.20 8.02 -19.23
CA GLN A 294 0.82 8.34 -18.88
C GLN A 294 0.26 7.51 -17.73
N ALA A 295 0.92 6.42 -17.34
CA ALA A 295 0.52 5.59 -16.21
C ALA A 295 0.59 6.40 -14.90
N ARG A 296 -0.51 6.40 -14.15
CA ARG A 296 -0.65 7.15 -12.91
C ARG A 296 -1.61 6.47 -11.96
N PHE A 297 -1.40 6.69 -10.66
CA PHE A 297 -2.36 6.27 -9.66
C PHE A 297 -3.59 7.18 -9.67
N LYS A 298 -4.75 6.60 -9.40
CA LYS A 298 -6.00 7.29 -9.11
C LYS A 298 -6.46 6.86 -7.73
N PHE A 299 -6.49 7.79 -6.79
CA PHE A 299 -6.94 7.51 -5.42
C PHE A 299 -8.45 7.54 -5.38
N VAL A 300 -9.06 6.59 -4.69
CA VAL A 300 -10.53 6.41 -4.59
C VAL A 300 -11.06 6.52 -3.18
N ARG A 301 -10.16 6.54 -2.17
CA ARG A 301 -10.54 6.66 -0.77
C ARG A 301 -9.43 7.30 0.04
N TYR A 302 -9.83 8.12 1.01
CA TYR A 302 -8.98 8.67 2.05
C TYR A 302 -9.75 8.64 3.37
N GLU A 303 -9.10 8.14 4.42
CA GLU A 303 -9.62 8.07 5.79
C GLU A 303 -8.51 8.37 6.79
N ARG A 304 -8.88 8.60 8.05
CA ARG A 304 -7.94 8.80 9.16
C ARG A 304 -8.42 7.96 10.36
N SER A 305 -7.50 7.46 11.18
CA SER A 305 -7.84 6.72 12.40
C SER A 305 -8.65 7.54 13.42
N SER A 306 -8.45 8.87 13.40
CA SER A 306 -9.00 9.83 14.36
C SER A 306 -8.81 11.25 13.80
N GLU A 307 -9.61 12.21 14.29
CA GLU A 307 -9.47 13.62 13.95
C GLU A 307 -8.66 14.36 15.03
N CYS A 308 -7.37 14.59 14.77
CA CYS A 308 -6.52 15.37 15.66
C CYS A 308 -7.02 16.83 15.75
N THR A 309 -7.08 17.35 16.97
CA THR A 309 -7.47 18.74 17.27
C THR A 309 -6.48 19.45 18.18
N LYS A 310 -5.65 18.71 18.91
CA LYS A 310 -4.56 19.23 19.78
C LYS A 310 -3.27 18.43 19.57
N ALA A 311 -2.14 18.99 20.02
CA ALA A 311 -0.81 18.45 19.74
C ALA A 311 -0.54 17.08 20.40
N GLU A 312 -1.28 16.75 21.47
CA GLU A 312 -1.18 15.46 22.16
C GLU A 312 -1.95 14.34 21.46
N ASP A 313 -2.82 14.67 20.52
CA ASP A 313 -3.52 13.67 19.73
C ASP A 313 -2.53 12.97 18.77
N SER A 314 -2.94 11.83 18.23
CA SER A 314 -2.23 11.21 17.11
C SER A 314 -3.20 10.51 16.18
N SER A 315 -2.85 10.44 14.90
CA SER A 315 -3.63 9.74 13.89
C SER A 315 -2.72 9.07 12.86
N VAL A 316 -3.25 8.05 12.20
CA VAL A 316 -2.67 7.48 10.98
C VAL A 316 -3.69 7.67 9.85
N SER A 317 -3.22 8.12 8.70
CA SER A 317 -4.03 8.27 7.49
C SER A 317 -3.99 7.01 6.63
N TYR A 318 -5.11 6.72 5.97
CA TYR A 318 -5.27 5.56 5.08
C TYR A 318 -5.76 6.04 3.73
N ALA A 319 -5.12 5.59 2.66
CA ALA A 319 -5.55 5.91 1.31
C ALA A 319 -5.60 4.64 0.46
N SER A 320 -6.47 4.64 -0.54
CA SER A 320 -6.60 3.52 -1.48
C SER A 320 -6.59 4.04 -2.90
N ALA A 321 -5.83 3.38 -3.75
CA ALA A 321 -5.66 3.75 -5.14
C ALA A 321 -5.58 2.55 -6.06
N PHE A 322 -5.77 2.79 -7.34
CA PHE A 322 -5.46 1.86 -8.41
C PHE A 322 -4.71 2.56 -9.53
N ALA A 323 -4.08 1.78 -10.41
CA ALA A 323 -3.55 2.27 -11.68
C ALA A 323 -3.82 1.25 -12.80
N VAL A 324 -4.03 1.78 -14.00
CA VAL A 324 -4.10 1.02 -15.25
C VAL A 324 -2.78 1.25 -15.98
N ILE A 325 -2.11 0.14 -16.35
CA ILE A 325 -0.83 0.09 -17.06
C ILE A 325 -1.03 -0.62 -18.39
#